data_AF-A0AAW9VBP4-F1
#
_entry.id   AF-A0AAW9VBP4-F1
#
_cell.length_a   1.000
_cell.length_b   1.000
_cell.length_c   1.000
_cell.angle_alpha   90.00
_cell.angle_beta   90.00
_cell.angle_gamma   90.00
#
_symmetry.space_group_name_H-M   'P 1'
#
loop_
_entity.id
_entity.type
_entity.pdbx_description
1 polymer ?
#
loop_
_entity_poly.entity_id
_entity_poly.type
_entity_poly.pdbx_seq_one_letter_code
_entity_poly.pdbx_strand_id
1 'polypeptide(L)'
;MIEQDNTEHEMVDYDDVIVRVAHYVDDGCDWTARIIHGIRQRCYIRMGVCPPLPPAPQVIAPKLIPITKKKKRARKVKDDNA
;
A
#
# COMPACT_ATOMS: atom_id res chain seq x y z
N MET A 1 -31.90 24.05 -9.82
CA MET A 1 -31.21 23.84 -8.53
C MET A 1 -31.03 22.35 -8.40
N ILE A 2 -29.80 21.87 -8.55
CA ILE A 2 -29.47 20.45 -8.38
C ILE A 2 -29.08 20.33 -6.92
N GLU A 3 -29.86 19.58 -6.16
CA GLU A 3 -29.57 19.34 -4.75
C GLU A 3 -28.23 18.62 -4.65
N GLN A 4 -27.30 19.24 -3.94
CA GLN A 4 -26.04 18.60 -3.59
C GLN A 4 -26.35 17.68 -2.42
N ASP A 5 -26.45 16.39 -2.70
CA ASP A 5 -26.45 15.35 -1.68
C ASP A 5 -25.13 15.45 -0.91
N ASN A 6 -25.16 16.19 0.20
CA ASN A 6 -24.10 16.25 1.21
C ASN A 6 -24.12 14.96 2.03
N THR A 7 -24.07 13.81 1.35
CA THR A 7 -23.77 12.55 2.01
C THR A 7 -22.32 12.63 2.44
N GLU A 8 -22.11 13.12 3.66
CA GLU A 8 -20.88 12.92 4.41
C GLU A 8 -20.61 11.42 4.38
N HIS A 9 -19.76 10.98 3.46
CA HIS A 9 -19.31 9.60 3.41
C HIS A 9 -18.46 9.43 4.66
N GLU A 10 -19.12 8.94 5.71
CA GLU A 10 -18.52 8.40 6.93
C GLU A 10 -17.22 7.70 6.58
N MET A 11 -16.15 8.03 7.29
CA MET A 11 -14.79 7.52 7.07
C MET A 11 -14.84 6.02 6.78
N VAL A 12 -14.76 5.68 5.49
CA VAL A 12 -14.86 4.32 5.01
C VAL A 12 -13.74 3.54 5.66
N ASP A 13 -14.14 2.61 6.51
CA ASP A 13 -13.29 1.72 7.27
C ASP A 13 -12.29 1.06 6.31
N TYR A 14 -11.04 1.53 6.29
CA TYR A 14 -10.00 0.97 5.43
C TYR A 14 -9.78 -0.53 5.73
N ASP A 15 -10.24 -0.99 6.90
CA ASP A 15 -10.22 -2.38 7.34
C ASP A 15 -11.41 -3.20 6.85
N ASP A 16 -12.39 -2.60 6.16
CA ASP A 16 -13.45 -3.35 5.49
C ASP A 16 -12.83 -4.33 4.50
N VAL A 17 -13.18 -5.60 4.68
CA VAL A 17 -12.73 -6.72 3.87
C VAL A 17 -12.99 -6.46 2.38
N ILE A 18 -14.10 -5.82 2.04
CA ILE A 18 -14.45 -5.48 0.66
C ILE A 18 -13.42 -4.49 0.08
N VAL A 19 -13.05 -3.47 0.86
CA VAL A 19 -12.10 -2.44 0.46
C VAL A 19 -10.71 -3.04 0.23
N ARG A 20 -10.21 -3.86 1.17
CA ARG A 20 -8.89 -4.51 1.05
C ARG A 20 -8.80 -5.52 -0.10
N VAL A 21 -9.92 -6.15 -0.48
CA VAL A 21 -9.95 -7.10 -1.60
C VAL A 21 -9.99 -6.37 -2.94
N ALA A 22 -10.72 -5.26 -3.03
CA ALA A 22 -10.88 -4.51 -4.28
C ALA A 22 -9.74 -3.51 -4.54
N HIS A 23 -9.08 -3.02 -3.49
CA HIS A 23 -8.10 -1.95 -3.56
C HIS A 23 -6.82 -2.34 -2.81
N TYR A 24 -5.69 -1.92 -3.38
CA TYR A 24 -4.44 -1.83 -2.64
C TYR A 24 -4.52 -0.56 -1.77
N VAL A 25 -4.35 -0.74 -0.47
CA VAL A 25 -4.28 0.35 0.52
C VAL A 25 -2.81 0.67 0.73
N ASP A 26 -2.39 1.83 0.25
CA ASP A 26 -1.10 2.43 0.60
C ASP A 26 -1.31 3.31 1.83
N ASP A 27 -0.69 2.95 2.96
CA ASP A 27 -0.84 3.68 4.23
C ASP A 27 0.01 4.96 4.27
N GLY A 28 0.90 5.16 3.29
CA GLY A 28 1.73 6.35 3.14
C GLY A 28 2.78 6.53 4.23
N CYS A 29 3.05 5.47 5.01
CA CYS A 29 4.01 5.49 6.11
C CYS A 29 5.42 5.13 5.63
N ASP A 30 6.44 5.81 6.16
CA ASP A 30 7.82 5.40 5.93
C ASP A 30 8.22 4.28 6.90
N TRP A 31 8.21 3.05 6.38
CA TRP A 31 8.57 1.85 7.13
C TRP A 31 10.07 1.54 7.12
N THR A 32 10.88 2.34 6.40
CA THR A 32 12.31 2.06 6.15
C THR A 32 13.07 1.81 7.45
N ALA A 33 12.86 2.65 8.47
CA ALA A 33 13.53 2.50 9.75
C ALA A 33 13.16 1.19 10.47
N ARG A 34 11.89 0.76 10.41
CA ARG A 34 11.42 -0.49 11.02
C ARG A 34 11.95 -1.72 10.27
N ILE A 35 12.02 -1.65 8.94
CA ILE A 35 12.65 -2.69 8.11
C ILE A 35 14.12 -2.85 8.49
N ILE A 36 14.87 -1.74 8.56
CA ILE A 36 16.28 -1.76 8.98
C ILE A 36 16.44 -2.29 10.40
N HIS A 37 15.54 -1.92 11.32
CA HIS A 37 15.54 -2.41 12.71
C HIS A 37 15.38 -3.94 12.75
N GLY A 38 14.44 -4.51 12.00
CA GLY A 38 14.27 -5.96 11.86
C GLY A 38 15.50 -6.65 11.26
N ILE A 39 16.08 -6.08 10.20
CA ILE A 39 17.32 -6.62 9.59
C ILE A 39 18.47 -6.66 10.62
N ARG A 40 18.56 -5.66 11.50
CA ARG A 40 19.61 -5.55 12.54
C ARG A 40 19.34 -6.35 13.80
N GLN A 41 18.22 -7.07 13.91
CA GLN A 41 17.83 -7.80 15.12
C GLN A 41 18.91 -8.75 15.65
N ARG A 42 19.61 -9.48 14.77
CA ARG A 42 20.74 -10.35 15.17
C ARG A 42 21.93 -9.57 15.74
N CYS A 43 22.20 -8.37 15.23
CA CYS A 43 23.25 -7.49 15.77
C CYS A 43 22.87 -6.99 17.16
N TYR A 44 21.61 -6.61 17.36
CA TYR A 44 21.09 -6.19 18.66
C TYR A 44 21.19 -7.31 19.71
N ILE A 45 20.80 -8.53 19.36
CA ILE A 45 20.96 -9.70 20.23
C ILE A 45 22.44 -9.93 20.59
N ARG A 46 23.35 -9.86 19.61
CA ARG A 46 24.79 -10.03 19.84
C ARG A 46 25.37 -8.97 20.75
N MET A 47 24.89 -7.74 20.64
CA MET A 47 25.30 -6.61 21.48
C MET A 47 24.62 -6.62 22.85
N GLY A 48 23.61 -7.48 23.07
CA GLY A 48 22.80 -7.48 24.28
C GLY A 48 21.91 -6.24 24.44
N VAL A 49 21.61 -5.54 23.35
CA VAL A 49 20.81 -4.29 23.36
C VAL A 49 19.43 -4.56 22.78
N CYS A 50 18.39 -3.95 23.34
CA CYS A 50 17.03 -3.97 22.79
C CYS A 50 16.61 -2.53 22.46
N PRO A 51 17.01 -1.99 21.29
CA PRO A 51 16.59 -0.65 20.92
C PRO A 51 15.09 -0.62 20.67
N PRO A 52 14.39 0.46 21.05
CA PRO A 52 12.95 0.59 20.83
C PRO A 52 12.66 0.52 19.33
N LEU A 53 11.44 0.08 19.01
CA LEU A 53 10.98 0.04 17.63
C LEU A 53 10.87 1.47 17.10
N PRO A 54 11.50 1.81 15.96
CA PRO A 54 11.42 3.16 15.43
C PRO A 54 9.99 3.49 15.00
N PRO A 55 9.59 4.77 15.07
CA PRO A 55 8.29 5.21 14.60
C PRO A 55 8.16 4.97 13.09
N ALA A 56 6.93 4.75 12.63
CA ALA A 56 6.58 4.74 11.21
C ALA A 56 5.83 6.06 10.91
N PRO A 57 6.54 7.14 10.56
CA PRO A 57 5.91 8.43 10.30
C PRO A 57 5.07 8.37 9.02
N GLN A 58 3.88 8.95 9.07
CA GLN A 58 3.04 9.13 7.89
C GLN A 58 3.61 10.29 7.05
N VAL A 59 4.17 9.97 5.89
CA VAL A 59 4.80 10.94 5.00
C VAL A 59 3.79 11.47 3.97
N ILE A 60 2.86 10.60 3.57
CA ILE A 60 1.83 10.90 2.57
C ILE A 60 0.48 10.45 3.13
N ALA A 61 -0.59 11.15 2.77
CA ALA A 61 -1.94 10.70 3.09
C ALA A 61 -2.22 9.31 2.50
N PRO A 62 -2.92 8.41 3.23
CA PRO A 62 -3.26 7.09 2.74
C PRO A 62 -4.01 7.15 1.41
N LYS A 63 -3.67 6.24 0.49
CA LYS A 63 -4.25 6.20 -0.84
C LYS A 63 -4.84 4.83 -1.15
N LEU A 64 -6.09 4.81 -1.59
CA LEU A 64 -6.67 3.64 -2.23
C LEU A 64 -6.28 3.61 -3.71
N ILE A 65 -5.74 2.48 -4.13
CA ILE A 65 -5.44 2.21 -5.54
C ILE A 65 -6.28 0.99 -5.96
N PRO A 66 -7.23 1.13 -6.90
CA PRO A 66 -8.05 0.01 -7.34
C PRO A 66 -7.20 -1.08 -8.00
N ILE A 67 -7.44 -2.34 -7.63
CA ILE A 67 -6.75 -3.50 -8.21
C ILE A 67 -7.36 -3.78 -9.58
N THR A 68 -6.92 -3.04 -10.59
CA THR A 68 -7.32 -3.30 -11.97
C THR A 68 -6.47 -4.44 -12.55
N LYS A 69 -7.13 -5.48 -13.09
CA LYS A 69 -6.42 -6.55 -13.82
C LYS A 69 -5.76 -5.92 -15.05
N LYS A 70 -4.42 -5.93 -15.10
CA LYS A 70 -3.69 -5.49 -16.29
C LYS A 70 -4.15 -6.33 -17.49
N LYS A 71 -4.65 -5.69 -18.56
CA LYS A 71 -4.93 -6.38 -19.82
C LYS A 71 -3.63 -7.03 -20.29
N LYS A 72 -3.61 -8.36 -20.45
CA LYS A 72 -2.48 -9.07 -21.07
C LYS A 72 -2.24 -8.42 -22.43
N ARG A 73 -1.02 -7.94 -22.69
CA ARG A 73 -0.65 -7.45 -24.01
C ARG A 73 -0.81 -8.61 -24.99
N ALA A 74 -1.70 -8.47 -25.98
CA ALA A 74 -1.76 -9.39 -27.09
C ALA A 74 -0.41 -9.31 -27.82
N ARG A 75 0.28 -10.45 -27.96
CA ARG A 75 1.49 -10.55 -28.77
C ARG A 75 1.07 -10.28 -30.21
N LYS A 76 1.60 -9.22 -30.83
CA LYS A 76 1.48 -9.05 -32.29
C LYS A 76 2.21 -10.23 -32.94
N VAL A 77 1.47 -11.15 -33.55
CA VAL A 77 2.01 -12.09 -34.53
C VAL A 77 2.27 -11.27 -35.79
N LYS A 78 3.49 -11.32 -36.31
CA LYS A 78 3.76 -10.80 -37.66
C LYS A 78 3.37 -11.93 -38.62
N ASP A 79 2.43 -11.64 -39.51
CA ASP A 79 2.15 -12.51 -40.63
C ASP A 79 3.23 -12.25 -41.69
N ASP A 80 4.26 -13.09 -41.68
CA ASP A 80 5.28 -13.11 -42.74
C ASP A 80 4.70 -13.89 -43.92
N ASN A 81 3.98 -13.20 -44.80
CA ASN A 81 3.64 -13.68 -46.14
C ASN A 81 3.87 -12.53 -47.13
N ALA A 82 5.05 -12.51 -47.74
CA ALA A 82 5.43 -11.70 -48.89
C ALA A 82 6.37 -12.52 -49.78
#